data_AF-A0A933VD64-F1
#
_entry.id   AF-A0A933VD64-F1
#
_cell.length_a   1.000
_cell.length_b   1.000
_cell.length_c   1.000
_cell.angle_alpha   90.00
_cell.angle_beta   90.00
_cell.angle_gamma   90.00
#
_symmetry.space_group_name_H-M   'P 1'
#
loop_
_entity.id
_entity.type
_entity.pdbx_description
1 polymer ?
#
loop_
_entity_poly.entity_id
_entity_poly.type
_entity_poly.pdbx_seq_one_letter_code
_entity_poly.pdbx_strand_id
1 'polypeptide(L)'
;MSRTRIISKTILFVIVVTFASLFFPRSAQSAQSYYVSPTGLDSNLGTATSNPWKTFAKAWTVLQPGDTLYLMDGEYKQVLEPTISGTSGNPITIKALNDGKAIINGEGVRSAVVIGKIWDLVVHTRDTTNPYGNYINVEGIVAKNSNMDVYQIYSRNVNLRRCSGYNANTHDNYHVITIWSLGTPANPANVLVEDCVAAGSGRKMIVAYDTYVNVVLRRNFVAWQTWQGDLFCQPRWPQTDGIELYPAAHEDQPDVLNNSIFENNINFGLTANTGIDMSPNPGMRAGNKFLGNISLGTGMRWEPTDPDPVKFVPAPITMTPCSYNGVAMPASCATQSQCNAFGNSTTYRGGMVVGALSSPQILKNNLFQDTFSAYNGSLGLVAGAWGTGTTNNRLINATMVNNDIGAAPLPVGVPAGTDTTLADLNRFSLVQNLRIGKMLTGESNPAPGNGATVQYRYVDGVLTNQPLWPWPMEERIRREFADPTLFQVDGIQGHVWSNFSVTNSVCGILAQHGAANCAMTYWKILLPLILR
;
A
#
# COMPACT_ATOMS: atom_id res chain seq x y z
N MET A 1 11.12 -18.72 79.02
CA MET A 1 11.12 -19.47 77.75
C MET A 1 11.42 -18.50 76.62
N SER A 2 12.63 -18.51 76.07
CA SER A 2 12.95 -17.80 74.82
C SER A 2 13.98 -18.61 74.06
N ARG A 3 13.53 -19.29 73.00
CA ARG A 3 14.38 -20.05 72.08
C ARG A 3 14.80 -19.12 70.95
N THR A 4 15.97 -18.49 71.08
CA THR A 4 16.57 -17.72 69.99
C THR A 4 17.18 -18.70 68.99
N ARG A 5 16.56 -18.86 67.83
CA ARG A 5 17.06 -19.69 66.72
C ARG A 5 18.32 -19.07 66.12
N ILE A 6 19.43 -19.79 66.20
CA ILE A 6 20.65 -19.50 65.44
C ILE A 6 20.35 -19.87 63.98
N ILE A 7 19.96 -18.88 63.18
CA ILE A 7 19.97 -19.03 61.72
C ILE A 7 21.44 -19.02 61.31
N SER A 8 21.91 -20.17 60.84
CA SER A 8 23.27 -20.39 60.38
C SER A 8 23.67 -19.34 59.33
N LYS A 9 24.82 -18.69 59.55
CA LYS A 9 25.44 -17.74 58.60
C LYS A 9 25.60 -18.34 57.19
N THR A 10 25.54 -19.67 57.05
CA THR A 10 25.59 -20.40 55.79
C THR A 10 24.30 -20.25 54.96
N ILE A 11 23.12 -20.14 55.59
CA ILE A 11 21.83 -20.02 54.86
C ILE A 11 21.67 -18.61 54.26
N LEU A 12 22.15 -17.58 54.97
CA LEU A 12 22.13 -16.20 54.48
C LEU A 12 23.12 -15.98 53.33
N PHE A 13 24.27 -16.66 53.35
CA PHE A 13 25.26 -16.60 52.27
C PHE A 13 24.78 -17.31 50.99
N VAL A 14 24.05 -18.42 51.12
CA VAL A 14 23.45 -19.11 49.97
C VAL A 14 22.38 -18.22 49.32
N ILE A 15 21.49 -17.57 50.08
CA ILE A 15 20.44 -16.69 49.53
C ILE A 15 21.03 -15.47 48.82
N VAL A 16 22.10 -14.86 49.34
CA VAL A 16 22.77 -13.72 48.69
C VAL A 16 23.46 -14.12 47.39
N VAL A 17 24.01 -15.33 47.29
CA VAL A 17 24.61 -15.86 46.05
C VAL A 17 23.55 -16.28 45.02
N THR A 18 22.37 -16.78 45.44
CA THR A 18 21.24 -17.03 44.51
C THR A 18 20.49 -15.76 44.09
N PHE A 19 20.51 -14.68 44.89
CA PHE A 19 19.93 -13.39 44.50
C PHE A 19 20.88 -12.56 43.61
N ALA A 20 22.20 -12.68 43.80
CA ALA A 20 23.20 -12.00 42.97
C ALA A 20 23.36 -12.63 41.57
N SER A 21 23.04 -13.91 41.40
CA SER A 21 23.02 -14.57 40.08
C SER A 21 21.76 -14.26 39.25
N LEU A 22 20.76 -13.59 39.81
CA LEU A 22 19.58 -13.08 39.10
C LEU A 22 19.78 -11.67 38.51
N PHE A 23 20.94 -11.04 38.74
CA PHE A 23 21.30 -9.71 38.25
C PHE A 23 22.61 -9.68 37.46
N PHE A 24 22.92 -10.73 36.70
CA PHE A 24 23.86 -10.57 35.61
C PHE A 24 23.20 -9.67 34.56
N PRO A 25 23.78 -8.48 34.23
CA PRO A 25 23.31 -7.74 33.07
C PRO A 25 23.43 -8.69 31.88
N ARG A 26 22.29 -9.01 31.25
CA ARG A 26 22.28 -9.78 30.01
C ARG A 26 23.14 -8.99 29.02
N SER A 27 24.35 -9.47 28.76
CA SER A 27 25.25 -8.87 27.77
C SER A 27 24.43 -8.68 26.50
N ALA A 28 24.33 -7.45 25.99
CA ALA A 28 23.70 -7.22 24.71
C ALA A 28 24.46 -8.08 23.68
N GLN A 29 23.82 -9.16 23.21
CA GLN A 29 24.37 -9.98 22.15
C GLN A 29 24.58 -9.04 20.96
N SER A 30 25.81 -8.90 20.47
CA SER A 30 26.08 -8.09 19.28
C SER A 30 25.29 -8.69 18.12
N ALA A 31 24.42 -7.88 17.51
CA ALA A 31 23.72 -8.21 16.28
C ALA A 31 24.71 -8.79 15.26
N GLN A 32 24.37 -9.95 14.69
CA GLN A 32 25.18 -10.63 13.69
C GLN A 32 24.63 -10.38 12.28
N SER A 33 25.52 -10.49 11.31
CA SER A 33 25.20 -10.42 9.89
C SER A 33 25.36 -11.79 9.25
N TYR A 34 24.31 -12.23 8.58
CA TYR A 34 24.28 -13.48 7.82
C TYR A 34 23.97 -13.21 6.35
N TYR A 35 24.34 -14.15 5.48
CA TYR A 35 24.22 -14.04 4.04
C TYR A 35 23.53 -15.27 3.47
N VAL A 36 22.59 -15.04 2.57
CA VAL A 36 21.96 -16.09 1.75
C VAL A 36 22.09 -15.74 0.27
N SER A 37 22.31 -16.73 -0.58
CA SER A 37 22.44 -16.57 -2.04
C SER A 37 21.74 -17.72 -2.76
N PRO A 38 21.14 -17.50 -3.95
CA PRO A 38 20.57 -18.59 -4.75
C PRO A 38 21.59 -19.69 -5.09
N THR A 39 22.88 -19.35 -5.12
CA THR A 39 24.00 -20.27 -5.41
C THR A 39 24.79 -20.68 -4.16
N GLY A 40 24.31 -20.34 -2.95
CA GLY A 40 24.97 -20.70 -1.69
C GLY A 40 24.87 -22.19 -1.33
N LEU A 41 25.34 -22.53 -0.12
CA LEU A 41 25.26 -23.89 0.44
C LEU A 41 24.88 -23.82 1.92
N ASP A 42 23.89 -24.60 2.36
CA ASP A 42 23.42 -24.58 3.76
C ASP A 42 24.38 -25.23 4.76
N SER A 43 25.42 -25.92 4.26
CA SER A 43 26.56 -26.38 5.05
C SER A 43 27.53 -25.26 5.43
N ASN A 44 27.43 -24.08 4.79
CA ASN A 44 28.25 -22.93 5.12
C ASN A 44 27.85 -22.33 6.47
N LEU A 45 28.75 -21.52 7.04
CA LEU A 45 28.45 -20.75 8.26
C LEU A 45 27.50 -19.57 8.01
N GLY A 46 27.42 -19.07 6.77
CA GLY A 46 26.54 -17.95 6.40
C GLY A 46 27.03 -16.59 6.89
N THR A 47 28.20 -16.50 7.54
CA THR A 47 28.72 -15.26 8.16
C THR A 47 29.55 -14.39 7.20
N ALA A 48 29.72 -14.81 5.95
CA ALA A 48 30.47 -14.07 4.92
C ALA A 48 29.87 -14.27 3.54
N THR A 49 30.01 -13.28 2.65
CA THR A 49 29.53 -13.33 1.26
C THR A 49 30.19 -14.41 0.42
N SER A 50 31.39 -14.89 0.79
CA SER A 50 32.07 -16.01 0.13
C SER A 50 31.51 -17.37 0.52
N ASN A 51 30.81 -17.46 1.65
CA ASN A 51 30.22 -18.70 2.18
C ASN A 51 28.77 -18.45 2.65
N PRO A 52 27.86 -18.01 1.76
CA PRO A 52 26.47 -17.76 2.11
C PRO A 52 25.69 -19.07 2.22
N TRP A 53 24.60 -19.06 2.97
CA TRP A 53 23.58 -20.11 2.92
C TRP A 53 22.84 -20.11 1.58
N LYS A 54 22.14 -21.20 1.29
CA LYS A 54 21.31 -21.34 0.08
C LYS A 54 19.84 -21.04 0.34
N THR A 55 19.33 -21.44 1.51
CA THR A 55 17.89 -21.41 1.78
C THR A 55 17.51 -20.42 2.87
N PHE A 56 16.29 -19.86 2.75
CA PHE A 56 15.70 -19.09 3.85
C PHE A 56 15.40 -19.97 5.05
N ALA A 57 15.00 -21.23 4.81
CA ALA A 57 14.76 -22.20 5.87
C ALA A 57 15.99 -22.36 6.78
N LYS A 58 17.20 -22.41 6.22
CA LYS A 58 18.44 -22.43 7.02
C LYS A 58 18.58 -21.18 7.89
N ALA A 59 18.31 -20.00 7.34
CA ALA A 59 18.43 -18.74 8.06
C ALA A 59 17.56 -18.70 9.33
N TRP A 60 16.31 -19.17 9.25
CA TRP A 60 15.37 -19.14 10.38
C TRP A 60 15.76 -20.09 11.52
N THR A 61 16.62 -21.08 11.27
CA THR A 61 17.17 -21.95 12.32
C THR A 61 18.31 -21.30 13.13
N VAL A 62 18.87 -20.18 12.66
CA VAL A 62 20.07 -19.56 13.24
C VAL A 62 19.79 -18.17 13.79
N LEU A 63 19.09 -17.33 13.01
CA LEU A 63 18.89 -15.92 13.35
C LEU A 63 18.22 -15.73 14.72
N GLN A 64 18.68 -14.71 15.43
CA GLN A 64 18.16 -14.25 16.70
C GLN A 64 17.64 -12.80 16.58
N PRO A 65 16.80 -12.33 17.52
CA PRO A 65 16.38 -10.93 17.59
C PRO A 65 17.58 -9.97 17.51
N GLY A 66 17.51 -9.00 16.58
CA GLY A 66 18.58 -8.03 16.32
C GLY A 66 19.48 -8.38 15.13
N ASP A 67 19.49 -9.62 14.68
CA ASP A 67 20.33 -10.05 13.55
C ASP A 67 19.86 -9.46 12.20
N THR A 68 20.79 -9.39 11.26
CA THR A 68 20.53 -9.01 9.87
C THR A 68 20.84 -10.15 8.90
N LEU A 69 19.87 -10.51 8.06
CA LEU A 69 20.04 -11.39 6.91
C LEU A 69 20.20 -10.57 5.63
N TYR A 70 21.36 -10.62 5.02
CA TYR A 70 21.65 -10.06 3.70
C TYR A 70 21.32 -11.07 2.60
N LEU A 71 20.43 -10.69 1.68
CA LEU A 71 20.15 -11.43 0.46
C LEU A 71 21.08 -10.94 -0.64
N MET A 72 21.97 -11.81 -1.10
CA MET A 72 22.83 -11.54 -2.24
C MET A 72 22.01 -11.40 -3.54
N ASP A 73 22.64 -10.83 -4.56
CA ASP A 73 22.02 -10.61 -5.86
C ASP A 73 21.57 -11.94 -6.47
N GLY A 74 20.40 -11.92 -7.09
CA GLY A 74 19.86 -13.05 -7.83
C GLY A 74 18.39 -13.30 -7.54
N GLU A 75 17.89 -14.34 -8.20
CA GLU A 75 16.49 -14.74 -8.11
C GLU A 75 16.32 -15.94 -7.17
N TYR A 76 15.51 -15.75 -6.14
CA TYR A 76 15.15 -16.74 -5.14
C TYR A 76 13.79 -17.34 -5.49
N LYS A 77 13.81 -18.59 -5.93
CA LYS A 77 12.62 -19.38 -6.22
C LYS A 77 12.13 -20.13 -4.97
N GLN A 78 12.02 -19.40 -3.87
CA GLN A 78 11.66 -19.90 -2.53
C GLN A 78 10.71 -18.90 -1.88
N VAL A 79 9.86 -19.36 -0.96
CA VAL A 79 9.03 -18.45 -0.16
C VAL A 79 9.90 -17.78 0.89
N LEU A 80 9.86 -16.44 0.95
CA LEU A 80 10.46 -15.69 2.06
C LEU A 80 9.45 -15.64 3.21
N GLU A 81 9.56 -16.59 4.14
CA GLU A 81 8.65 -16.71 5.29
C GLU A 81 9.42 -16.86 6.60
N PRO A 82 9.71 -15.76 7.32
CA PRO A 82 10.40 -15.83 8.60
C PRO A 82 9.53 -16.53 9.65
N THR A 83 9.93 -17.72 10.09
CA THR A 83 9.25 -18.51 11.14
C THR A 83 9.71 -18.13 12.56
N ILE A 84 10.45 -17.04 12.68
CA ILE A 84 10.97 -16.45 13.92
C ILE A 84 10.48 -15.01 14.05
N SER A 85 10.63 -14.43 15.24
CA SER A 85 10.31 -13.03 15.51
C SER A 85 11.52 -12.30 16.07
N GLY A 86 11.62 -11.01 15.78
CA GLY A 86 12.45 -10.11 16.56
C GLY A 86 11.80 -9.77 17.91
N THR A 87 12.34 -8.76 18.58
CA THR A 87 11.75 -8.19 19.79
C THR A 87 11.70 -6.67 19.68
N SER A 88 10.91 -6.03 20.54
CA SER A 88 10.97 -4.57 20.68
C SER A 88 12.42 -4.14 20.97
N GLY A 89 12.92 -3.17 20.20
CA GLY A 89 14.31 -2.71 20.26
C GLY A 89 15.32 -3.58 19.51
N ASN A 90 15.03 -4.86 19.24
CA ASN A 90 15.91 -5.77 18.47
C ASN A 90 15.10 -6.49 17.37
N PRO A 91 14.58 -5.75 16.36
CA PRO A 91 13.93 -6.36 15.22
C PRO A 91 14.94 -7.18 14.39
N ILE A 92 14.45 -8.22 13.73
CA ILE A 92 15.25 -8.93 12.71
C ILE A 92 15.16 -8.15 11.41
N THR A 93 16.30 -7.94 10.74
CA THR A 93 16.34 -7.21 9.46
C THR A 93 16.67 -8.15 8.31
N ILE A 94 15.82 -8.18 7.29
CA ILE A 94 16.01 -8.93 6.06
C ILE A 94 16.22 -7.92 4.94
N LYS A 95 17.40 -7.93 4.33
CA LYS A 95 17.85 -6.82 3.49
C LYS A 95 18.52 -7.31 2.22
N ALA A 96 18.17 -6.74 1.07
CA ALA A 96 18.95 -6.94 -0.14
C ALA A 96 20.37 -6.36 0.06
N LEU A 97 21.39 -7.13 -0.27
CA LEU A 97 22.79 -6.70 -0.20
C LEU A 97 23.02 -5.49 -1.12
N ASN A 98 22.50 -5.58 -2.35
CA ASN A 98 22.39 -4.46 -3.27
C ASN A 98 20.90 -4.17 -3.52
N ASP A 99 20.51 -2.90 -3.36
CA ASP A 99 19.12 -2.47 -3.42
C ASP A 99 18.46 -2.85 -4.76
N GLY A 100 17.40 -3.65 -4.68
CA GLY A 100 16.64 -4.14 -5.82
C GLY A 100 17.26 -5.27 -6.62
N LYS A 101 18.30 -5.93 -6.10
CA LYS A 101 18.98 -7.03 -6.79
C LYS A 101 18.67 -8.41 -6.22
N ALA A 102 18.05 -8.48 -5.05
CA ALA A 102 17.46 -9.71 -4.52
C ALA A 102 15.99 -9.78 -4.96
N ILE A 103 15.67 -10.75 -5.83
CA ILE A 103 14.33 -10.95 -6.40
C ILE A 103 13.72 -12.23 -5.83
N ILE A 104 12.62 -12.13 -5.10
CA ILE A 104 11.83 -13.27 -4.64
C ILE A 104 10.76 -13.56 -5.70
N ASN A 105 10.83 -14.73 -6.35
CA ASN A 105 9.90 -15.08 -7.43
C ASN A 105 9.04 -16.27 -7.02
N GLY A 106 7.72 -16.06 -6.95
CA GLY A 106 6.73 -17.09 -6.68
C GLY A 106 6.43 -18.01 -7.88
N GLU A 107 6.93 -17.69 -9.07
CA GLU A 107 6.74 -18.43 -10.33
C GLU A 107 5.26 -18.71 -10.68
N GLY A 108 4.33 -17.96 -10.10
CA GLY A 108 2.89 -18.18 -10.19
C GLY A 108 2.39 -19.44 -9.46
N VAL A 109 3.27 -20.17 -8.78
CA VAL A 109 2.96 -21.47 -8.13
C VAL A 109 3.18 -21.49 -6.62
N ARG A 110 3.83 -20.45 -6.06
CA ARG A 110 4.01 -20.27 -4.62
C ARG A 110 3.89 -18.80 -4.21
N SER A 111 3.69 -18.57 -2.93
CA SER A 111 3.71 -17.22 -2.39
C SER A 111 5.13 -16.64 -2.45
N ALA A 112 5.27 -15.34 -2.72
CA ALA A 112 6.59 -14.71 -2.76
C ALA A 112 7.06 -14.37 -1.33
N VAL A 113 6.41 -13.42 -0.65
CA VAL A 113 6.78 -12.99 0.70
C VAL A 113 5.61 -13.13 1.67
N VAL A 114 5.85 -13.81 2.78
CA VAL A 114 4.86 -14.06 3.84
C VAL A 114 5.45 -13.70 5.19
N ILE A 115 4.92 -12.67 5.86
CA ILE A 115 5.37 -12.25 7.18
C ILE A 115 4.26 -12.57 8.19
N GLY A 116 4.42 -13.70 8.87
CA GLY A 116 3.44 -14.25 9.81
C GLY A 116 2.38 -15.13 9.16
N LYS A 117 1.55 -15.77 9.99
CA LYS A 117 0.47 -16.66 9.57
C LYS A 117 -0.77 -16.37 10.37
N ILE A 118 -1.88 -16.07 9.68
CA ILE A 118 -3.19 -15.84 10.30
C ILE A 118 -4.16 -16.98 9.99
N TRP A 119 -3.94 -17.72 8.91
CA TRP A 119 -4.82 -18.78 8.46
C TRP A 119 -4.06 -20.08 8.28
N ASP A 120 -4.41 -21.08 9.09
CA ASP A 120 -4.08 -22.44 8.75
C ASP A 120 -5.12 -22.95 7.75
N LEU A 121 -4.72 -23.08 6.48
CA LEU A 121 -5.57 -23.59 5.39
C LEU A 121 -6.13 -25.00 5.67
N VAL A 122 -5.51 -25.76 6.58
CA VAL A 122 -5.95 -27.13 6.91
C VAL A 122 -7.12 -27.09 7.89
N VAL A 123 -7.12 -26.17 8.84
CA VAL A 123 -8.14 -26.14 9.92
C VAL A 123 -9.11 -24.97 9.83
N HIS A 124 -8.93 -24.03 8.89
CA HIS A 124 -9.77 -22.82 8.74
C HIS A 124 -9.95 -22.06 10.06
N THR A 125 -9.00 -22.17 10.98
CA THR A 125 -9.03 -21.45 12.25
C THR A 125 -8.01 -20.31 12.22
N ARG A 126 -8.46 -19.17 12.76
CA ARG A 126 -7.67 -17.96 12.95
C ARG A 126 -6.72 -18.20 14.12
N ASP A 127 -5.45 -18.51 13.86
CA ASP A 127 -4.46 -18.66 14.94
C ASP A 127 -4.04 -17.28 15.44
N THR A 128 -4.65 -16.86 16.55
CA THR A 128 -4.37 -15.59 17.21
C THR A 128 -3.29 -15.71 18.29
N THR A 129 -2.79 -16.93 18.54
CA THR A 129 -2.01 -17.25 19.76
C THR A 129 -0.50 -17.19 19.55
N ASN A 130 0.01 -17.34 18.31
CA ASN A 130 1.45 -17.25 18.05
C ASN A 130 1.81 -16.89 16.59
N PRO A 131 1.58 -15.64 16.14
CA PRO A 131 2.10 -15.24 14.83
C PRO A 131 3.61 -15.04 14.96
N TYR A 132 4.41 -15.89 14.32
CA TYR A 132 5.81 -15.56 14.02
C TYR A 132 5.88 -14.34 13.09
N GLY A 133 7.08 -13.84 12.80
CA GLY A 133 7.26 -12.68 11.94
C GLY A 133 6.90 -11.34 12.60
N ASN A 134 6.83 -11.25 13.94
CA ASN A 134 6.74 -9.95 14.60
C ASN A 134 8.12 -9.27 14.63
N TYR A 135 8.14 -7.94 14.65
CA TYR A 135 9.39 -7.15 14.72
C TYR A 135 10.35 -7.49 13.58
N ILE A 136 9.85 -7.45 12.35
CA ILE A 136 10.61 -7.73 11.14
C ILE A 136 10.75 -6.46 10.30
N ASN A 137 11.98 -6.16 9.90
CA ASN A 137 12.28 -5.17 8.89
C ASN A 137 12.60 -5.87 7.58
N VAL A 138 12.00 -5.43 6.48
CA VAL A 138 12.29 -5.90 5.13
C VAL A 138 12.75 -4.72 4.30
N GLU A 139 13.92 -4.81 3.69
CA GLU A 139 14.56 -3.68 3.02
C GLU A 139 15.10 -4.01 1.62
N GLY A 140 14.71 -3.23 0.62
CA GLY A 140 15.39 -3.20 -0.68
C GLY A 140 15.09 -4.41 -1.58
N ILE A 141 14.15 -5.27 -1.23
CA ILE A 141 13.86 -6.53 -1.96
C ILE A 141 12.82 -6.29 -3.06
N VAL A 142 12.93 -7.03 -4.17
CA VAL A 142 11.86 -7.16 -5.17
C VAL A 142 11.14 -8.49 -4.93
N ALA A 143 9.81 -8.51 -4.94
CA ALA A 143 9.03 -9.74 -4.95
C ALA A 143 8.07 -9.75 -6.14
N LYS A 144 7.89 -10.91 -6.79
CA LYS A 144 7.05 -11.01 -7.97
C LYS A 144 6.36 -12.37 -8.18
N ASN A 145 5.33 -12.35 -9.03
CA ASN A 145 4.66 -13.52 -9.59
C ASN A 145 4.21 -14.50 -8.51
N SER A 146 3.45 -13.99 -7.54
CA SER A 146 2.93 -14.81 -6.45
C SER A 146 1.69 -15.60 -6.91
N ASN A 147 1.49 -16.81 -6.40
CA ASN A 147 0.24 -17.55 -6.60
C ASN A 147 -0.94 -16.99 -5.78
N MET A 148 -0.66 -16.07 -4.85
CA MET A 148 -1.61 -15.34 -4.01
C MET A 148 -1.21 -13.84 -4.04
N ASP A 149 -1.22 -13.17 -2.89
CA ASP A 149 -0.65 -11.83 -2.74
C ASP A 149 0.88 -11.86 -2.84
N VAL A 150 1.50 -10.77 -3.30
CA VAL A 150 2.97 -10.70 -3.43
C VAL A 150 3.65 -10.53 -2.06
N TYR A 151 3.21 -9.53 -1.29
CA TYR A 151 3.60 -9.33 0.11
C TYR A 151 2.39 -9.56 1.02
N GLN A 152 2.44 -10.63 1.80
CA GLN A 152 1.44 -10.96 2.82
C GLN A 152 1.97 -10.53 4.19
N ILE A 153 1.42 -9.45 4.75
CA ILE A 153 1.81 -8.95 6.08
C ILE A 153 0.70 -9.29 7.06
N TYR A 154 0.92 -10.39 7.78
CA TYR A 154 -0.02 -11.02 8.71
C TYR A 154 0.44 -10.94 10.17
N SER A 155 1.56 -10.25 10.42
CA SER A 155 2.15 -10.09 11.74
C SER A 155 2.24 -8.62 12.16
N ARG A 156 2.73 -8.36 13.37
CA ARG A 156 2.77 -7.02 13.97
C ARG A 156 4.18 -6.45 14.03
N ASN A 157 4.31 -5.12 14.11
CA ASN A 157 5.59 -4.43 14.19
C ASN A 157 6.47 -4.76 12.98
N VAL A 158 5.89 -4.66 11.78
CA VAL A 158 6.55 -5.00 10.52
C VAL A 158 6.82 -3.73 9.73
N ASN A 159 8.06 -3.58 9.24
CA ASN A 159 8.43 -2.47 8.37
C ASN A 159 8.87 -2.99 7.01
N LEU A 160 8.27 -2.50 5.93
CA LEU A 160 8.76 -2.64 4.57
C LEU A 160 9.32 -1.30 4.10
N ARG A 161 10.57 -1.30 3.61
CA ARG A 161 11.22 -0.11 3.08
C ARG A 161 11.92 -0.37 1.75
N ARG A 162 11.69 0.48 0.75
CA ARG A 162 12.35 0.36 -0.58
C ARG A 162 12.11 -1.00 -1.24
N CYS A 163 10.97 -1.61 -0.94
CA CYS A 163 10.55 -2.89 -1.49
C CYS A 163 9.67 -2.66 -2.72
N SER A 164 9.76 -3.55 -3.69
CA SER A 164 8.92 -3.49 -4.91
C SER A 164 8.16 -4.81 -5.10
N GLY A 165 6.85 -4.73 -5.25
CA GLY A 165 5.97 -5.86 -5.50
C GLY A 165 5.38 -5.83 -6.91
N TYR A 166 5.40 -6.97 -7.59
CA TYR A 166 4.87 -7.13 -8.94
C TYR A 166 4.02 -8.38 -9.11
N ASN A 167 2.87 -8.25 -9.74
CA ASN A 167 2.08 -9.37 -10.25
C ASN A 167 1.63 -10.38 -9.16
N ALA A 168 0.55 -10.02 -8.48
CA ALA A 168 -0.25 -10.97 -7.72
C ALA A 168 -1.12 -11.82 -8.66
N ASN A 169 -1.68 -12.90 -8.11
CA ASN A 169 -2.64 -13.73 -8.83
C ASN A 169 -3.87 -12.92 -9.25
N THR A 170 -4.35 -13.12 -10.48
CA THR A 170 -5.42 -12.33 -11.09
C THR A 170 -6.81 -12.93 -10.95
N HIS A 171 -6.93 -14.19 -10.55
CA HIS A 171 -8.19 -14.93 -10.65
C HIS A 171 -9.10 -14.69 -9.45
N ASP A 172 -8.50 -14.51 -8.27
CA ASP A 172 -9.23 -14.37 -7.00
C ASP A 172 -8.91 -13.03 -6.30
N ASN A 173 -9.31 -12.88 -5.04
CA ASN A 173 -9.07 -11.72 -4.18
C ASN A 173 -7.63 -11.59 -3.71
N TYR A 174 -6.70 -11.42 -4.64
CA TYR A 174 -5.28 -11.25 -4.33
C TYR A 174 -4.74 -9.87 -4.72
N HIS A 175 -3.73 -9.40 -4.00
CA HIS A 175 -3.24 -8.03 -4.00
C HIS A 175 -1.71 -8.01 -4.05
N VAL A 176 -1.10 -6.87 -4.43
CA VAL A 176 0.36 -6.80 -4.44
C VAL A 176 0.91 -6.68 -3.01
N ILE A 177 0.41 -5.74 -2.20
CA ILE A 177 0.76 -5.63 -0.78
C ILE A 177 -0.51 -5.72 0.05
N THR A 178 -0.63 -6.79 0.82
CA THR A 178 -1.71 -6.99 1.80
C THR A 178 -1.18 -6.78 3.19
N ILE A 179 -1.77 -5.83 3.91
CA ILE A 179 -1.60 -5.69 5.36
C ILE A 179 -2.88 -6.20 5.99
N TRP A 180 -2.84 -7.42 6.49
CA TRP A 180 -3.92 -8.01 7.27
C TRP A 180 -3.38 -8.33 8.65
N SER A 181 -3.00 -7.30 9.40
CA SER A 181 -2.35 -7.48 10.70
C SER A 181 -3.36 -7.31 11.83
N LEU A 182 -3.59 -8.38 12.58
CA LEU A 182 -4.58 -8.43 13.65
C LEU A 182 -4.04 -7.76 14.91
N GLY A 183 -4.11 -6.44 15.02
CA GLY A 183 -3.79 -5.76 16.30
C GLY A 183 -4.86 -5.98 17.38
N THR A 184 -4.64 -5.40 18.55
CA THR A 184 -5.67 -5.03 19.53
C THR A 184 -5.31 -3.64 20.07
N PRO A 185 -6.19 -2.93 20.80
CA PRO A 185 -5.81 -1.67 21.44
C PRO A 185 -4.57 -1.77 22.35
N ALA A 186 -4.36 -2.92 23.00
CA ALA A 186 -3.20 -3.18 23.85
C ALA A 186 -1.95 -3.66 23.08
N ASN A 187 -2.13 -4.19 21.87
CA ASN A 187 -1.06 -4.69 21.02
C ASN A 187 -1.35 -4.35 19.54
N PRO A 188 -1.15 -3.08 19.13
CA PRO A 188 -1.51 -2.59 17.81
C PRO A 188 -0.73 -3.32 16.70
N ALA A 189 -1.26 -3.26 15.47
CA ALA A 189 -0.62 -3.86 14.31
C ALA A 189 0.78 -3.26 14.05
N ASN A 190 0.92 -1.93 14.14
CA ASN A 190 2.16 -1.19 13.90
C ASN A 190 2.89 -1.65 12.62
N VAL A 191 2.35 -1.28 11.45
CA VAL A 191 2.94 -1.65 10.16
C VAL A 191 3.32 -0.39 9.40
N LEU A 192 4.57 -0.32 8.94
CA LEU A 192 5.04 0.73 8.04
C LEU A 192 5.33 0.15 6.67
N VAL A 193 4.79 0.76 5.62
CA VAL A 193 5.21 0.54 4.24
C VAL A 193 5.67 1.89 3.70
N GLU A 194 6.98 2.03 3.54
CA GLU A 194 7.63 3.30 3.23
C GLU A 194 8.52 3.19 1.99
N ASP A 195 8.38 4.15 1.08
CA ASP A 195 9.18 4.21 -0.14
C ASP A 195 9.08 2.89 -0.95
N CYS A 196 7.89 2.30 -1.04
CA CYS A 196 7.68 1.04 -1.77
C CYS A 196 6.97 1.23 -3.12
N VAL A 197 7.11 0.23 -3.98
CA VAL A 197 6.41 0.12 -5.26
C VAL A 197 5.45 -1.05 -5.22
N ALA A 198 4.22 -0.85 -5.67
CA ALA A 198 3.26 -1.95 -5.89
C ALA A 198 2.63 -1.78 -7.27
N ALA A 199 2.92 -2.69 -8.19
CA ALA A 199 2.52 -2.51 -9.58
C ALA A 199 2.20 -3.84 -10.28
N GLY A 200 1.55 -3.75 -11.42
CA GLY A 200 1.28 -4.89 -12.30
C GLY A 200 -0.10 -5.49 -12.06
N SER A 201 -0.15 -6.83 -12.01
CA SER A 201 -1.41 -7.55 -11.85
C SER A 201 -1.83 -7.75 -10.40
N GLY A 202 -3.13 -7.75 -10.14
CA GLY A 202 -3.71 -7.96 -8.82
C GLY A 202 -4.97 -7.14 -8.62
N ARG A 203 -5.84 -7.55 -7.70
CA ARG A 203 -7.08 -6.83 -7.43
C ARG A 203 -6.80 -5.45 -6.86
N LYS A 204 -5.85 -5.35 -5.92
CA LYS A 204 -5.45 -4.08 -5.29
C LYS A 204 -3.93 -3.98 -5.26
N MET A 205 -3.36 -2.78 -5.41
CA MET A 205 -1.90 -2.64 -5.32
C MET A 205 -1.45 -2.60 -3.86
N ILE A 206 -2.09 -1.81 -3.01
CA ILE A 206 -1.89 -1.86 -1.56
C ILE A 206 -3.24 -1.87 -0.86
N VAL A 207 -3.46 -2.84 0.03
CA VAL A 207 -4.65 -2.88 0.89
C VAL A 207 -4.24 -3.02 2.35
N ALA A 208 -4.85 -2.20 3.21
CA ALA A 208 -4.80 -2.36 4.66
C ALA A 208 -6.15 -2.89 5.16
N TYR A 209 -6.22 -4.21 5.39
CA TYR A 209 -7.40 -4.96 5.80
C TYR A 209 -7.40 -5.28 7.30
N ASP A 210 -8.54 -5.13 7.98
CA ASP A 210 -8.77 -5.60 9.37
C ASP A 210 -7.65 -5.19 10.35
N THR A 211 -7.26 -3.91 10.29
CA THR A 211 -6.18 -3.36 11.11
C THR A 211 -6.73 -2.67 12.35
N TYR A 212 -6.40 -3.24 13.51
CA TYR A 212 -6.39 -2.50 14.76
C TYR A 212 -5.09 -1.69 14.82
N VAL A 213 -5.24 -0.40 14.50
CA VAL A 213 -4.35 0.75 14.73
C VAL A 213 -2.88 0.68 14.30
N ASN A 214 -2.49 1.79 13.66
CA ASN A 214 -1.14 2.23 13.28
C ASN A 214 -0.56 1.56 12.03
N VAL A 215 -1.30 1.60 10.92
CA VAL A 215 -0.68 1.48 9.60
C VAL A 215 -0.18 2.84 9.14
N VAL A 216 1.06 2.89 8.70
CA VAL A 216 1.64 4.04 8.01
C VAL A 216 2.00 3.62 6.59
N LEU A 217 1.30 4.20 5.61
CA LEU A 217 1.70 4.12 4.20
C LEU A 217 2.34 5.44 3.82
N ARG A 218 3.62 5.43 3.49
CA ARG A 218 4.40 6.64 3.25
C ARG A 218 5.16 6.55 1.93
N ARG A 219 4.98 7.54 1.06
CA ARG A 219 5.76 7.69 -0.18
C ARG A 219 5.77 6.41 -1.03
N ASN A 220 4.63 5.72 -1.10
CA ASN A 220 4.48 4.57 -1.96
C ASN A 220 4.04 5.01 -3.37
N PHE A 221 4.51 4.30 -4.38
CA PHE A 221 4.09 4.48 -5.77
C PHE A 221 3.34 3.24 -6.26
N VAL A 222 2.12 3.43 -6.74
CA VAL A 222 1.29 2.34 -7.27
C VAL A 222 0.91 2.55 -8.73
N ALA A 223 1.00 1.48 -9.52
CA ALA A 223 0.64 1.46 -10.94
C ALA A 223 -0.04 0.13 -11.31
N TRP A 224 -1.37 0.15 -11.32
CA TRP A 224 -2.21 -1.01 -11.60
C TRP A 224 -2.27 -1.33 -13.10
N GLN A 225 -2.33 -2.61 -13.48
CA GLN A 225 -2.45 -3.02 -14.89
C GLN A 225 -3.66 -3.90 -15.19
N THR A 226 -3.85 -4.99 -14.44
CA THR A 226 -4.88 -5.99 -14.77
C THR A 226 -5.30 -6.84 -13.59
N TRP A 227 -6.52 -7.37 -13.67
CA TRP A 227 -7.09 -8.37 -12.80
C TRP A 227 -8.22 -9.07 -13.56
N GLN A 228 -8.38 -10.39 -13.38
CA GLN A 228 -9.37 -11.17 -14.13
C GLN A 228 -10.63 -11.42 -13.30
N GLY A 229 -10.45 -11.83 -12.04
CA GLY A 229 -11.55 -11.98 -11.08
C GLY A 229 -12.55 -13.09 -11.39
N ASP A 230 -12.20 -14.02 -12.27
CA ASP A 230 -13.01 -15.15 -12.71
C ASP A 230 -13.23 -16.23 -11.64
N LEU A 231 -12.59 -16.11 -10.47
CA LEU A 231 -12.82 -16.96 -9.29
C LEU A 231 -13.35 -16.19 -8.07
N PHE A 232 -13.35 -14.85 -8.10
CA PHE A 232 -13.76 -14.04 -6.96
C PHE A 232 -15.20 -13.56 -7.03
N CYS A 233 -15.83 -13.46 -5.87
CA CYS A 233 -17.22 -13.07 -5.73
C CYS A 233 -17.45 -12.16 -4.52
N GLN A 234 -18.02 -10.97 -4.78
CA GLN A 234 -18.57 -10.10 -3.75
C GLN A 234 -19.53 -9.07 -4.37
N PRO A 235 -20.41 -8.43 -3.58
CA PRO A 235 -21.32 -7.37 -4.04
C PRO A 235 -20.66 -6.10 -4.61
N ARG A 236 -19.32 -6.03 -4.65
CA ARG A 236 -18.55 -4.91 -5.27
C ARG A 236 -17.50 -5.33 -6.31
N TRP A 237 -17.56 -6.54 -6.84
CA TRP A 237 -16.72 -6.96 -7.96
C TRP A 237 -16.78 -5.93 -9.13
N PRO A 238 -15.63 -5.50 -9.72
CA PRO A 238 -14.27 -5.96 -9.45
C PRO A 238 -13.60 -5.26 -8.25
N GLN A 239 -14.02 -4.04 -7.87
CA GLN A 239 -13.42 -3.17 -6.84
C GLN A 239 -11.89 -3.31 -6.82
N THR A 240 -11.28 -2.78 -7.87
CA THR A 240 -9.84 -2.75 -8.08
C THR A 240 -9.27 -1.38 -7.76
N ASP A 241 -8.49 -1.33 -6.68
CA ASP A 241 -8.06 -0.06 -6.10
C ASP A 241 -6.53 0.06 -6.09
N GLY A 242 -6.04 1.29 -6.23
CA GLY A 242 -4.61 1.56 -6.17
C GLY A 242 -4.15 1.36 -4.74
N ILE A 243 -4.67 2.21 -3.84
CA ILE A 243 -4.44 2.10 -2.41
C ILE A 243 -5.80 2.10 -1.72
N GLU A 244 -6.04 1.10 -0.89
CA GLU A 244 -7.28 1.01 -0.12
C GLU A 244 -6.99 0.85 1.37
N LEU A 245 -7.62 1.71 2.15
CA LEU A 245 -7.84 1.49 3.57
C LEU A 245 -9.19 0.78 3.73
N TYR A 246 -9.17 -0.52 4.03
CA TYR A 246 -10.35 -1.37 4.21
C TYR A 246 -10.36 -1.99 5.60
N PRO A 247 -10.51 -1.19 6.65
CA PRO A 247 -10.46 -1.78 7.97
C PRO A 247 -11.81 -2.49 8.18
N ALA A 248 -11.81 -3.58 8.95
CA ALA A 248 -13.01 -4.29 9.37
C ALA A 248 -13.32 -3.88 10.81
N ALA A 249 -14.58 -3.95 11.26
CA ALA A 249 -14.84 -3.81 12.69
C ALA A 249 -14.84 -5.15 13.37
N HIS A 250 -14.48 -5.07 14.64
CA HIS A 250 -15.00 -6.00 15.61
C HIS A 250 -16.32 -5.41 16.10
N GLU A 251 -17.40 -6.17 15.92
CA GLU A 251 -18.76 -5.81 16.30
C GLU A 251 -18.86 -5.39 17.79
N ASP A 252 -17.87 -5.77 18.59
CA ASP A 252 -17.81 -5.55 20.04
C ASP A 252 -17.15 -4.22 20.48
N GLN A 253 -16.57 -3.41 19.58
CA GLN A 253 -15.72 -2.26 19.95
C GLN A 253 -15.95 -1.00 19.06
N PRO A 254 -17.09 -0.29 19.21
CA PRO A 254 -17.50 0.80 18.33
C PRO A 254 -16.66 2.10 18.39
N ASP A 255 -15.70 2.24 19.33
CA ASP A 255 -14.97 3.50 19.54
C ASP A 255 -13.43 3.42 19.39
N VAL A 256 -12.90 2.33 18.84
CA VAL A 256 -11.46 2.23 18.59
C VAL A 256 -11.08 3.08 17.38
N LEU A 257 -10.34 4.17 17.61
CA LEU A 257 -9.68 4.97 16.56
C LEU A 257 -8.78 4.05 15.75
N ASN A 258 -8.61 4.26 14.44
CA ASN A 258 -7.64 3.50 13.63
C ASN A 258 -6.30 4.27 13.48
N ASN A 259 -6.34 5.60 13.60
CA ASN A 259 -5.17 6.49 13.60
C ASN A 259 -4.13 6.19 12.50
N SER A 260 -4.56 5.60 11.38
CA SER A 260 -3.64 5.22 10.30
C SER A 260 -3.27 6.45 9.49
N ILE A 261 -2.04 6.47 8.98
CA ILE A 261 -1.44 7.62 8.30
C ILE A 261 -1.06 7.20 6.88
N PHE A 262 -1.69 7.84 5.92
CA PHE A 262 -1.44 7.65 4.50
C PHE A 262 -0.83 8.97 4.03
N GLU A 263 0.48 9.00 3.82
CA GLU A 263 1.20 10.25 3.57
C GLU A 263 2.10 10.20 2.34
N ASN A 264 1.97 11.21 1.47
CA ASN A 264 2.68 11.36 0.21
C ASN A 264 2.62 10.13 -0.71
N ASN A 265 1.53 9.36 -0.74
CA ASN A 265 1.42 8.21 -1.67
C ASN A 265 0.95 8.67 -3.06
N ILE A 266 1.34 7.94 -4.10
CA ILE A 266 0.97 8.20 -5.49
C ILE A 266 0.24 6.98 -6.06
N ASN A 267 -1.00 7.18 -6.49
CA ASN A 267 -1.67 6.33 -7.48
C ASN A 267 -1.50 6.95 -8.86
N PHE A 268 -1.06 6.14 -9.84
CA PHE A 268 -0.84 6.61 -11.21
C PHE A 268 -1.39 5.63 -12.25
N GLY A 269 -2.28 6.16 -13.11
CA GLY A 269 -2.80 5.50 -14.29
C GLY A 269 -3.98 4.55 -14.02
N LEU A 270 -3.96 3.44 -14.74
CA LEU A 270 -5.12 2.65 -15.19
C LEU A 270 -6.08 2.11 -14.13
N THR A 271 -5.75 2.16 -12.85
CA THR A 271 -6.52 1.63 -11.72
C THR A 271 -8.03 1.70 -11.97
N ALA A 272 -8.68 0.54 -12.15
CA ALA A 272 -9.98 0.52 -12.84
C ALA A 272 -11.13 1.07 -12.00
N ASN A 273 -11.14 0.84 -10.68
CA ASN A 273 -12.19 1.35 -9.80
C ASN A 273 -11.76 2.65 -9.11
N THR A 274 -10.81 2.60 -8.18
CA THR A 274 -10.48 3.77 -7.34
C THR A 274 -8.98 3.99 -7.23
N GLY A 275 -8.53 5.24 -7.32
CA GLY A 275 -7.11 5.55 -7.08
C GLY A 275 -6.72 5.35 -5.62
N ILE A 276 -7.28 6.17 -4.72
CA ILE A 276 -7.10 6.05 -3.27
C ILE A 276 -8.48 5.95 -2.62
N ASP A 277 -8.72 4.83 -1.95
CA ASP A 277 -10.01 4.49 -1.35
C ASP A 277 -9.91 4.40 0.18
N MET A 278 -10.88 5.01 0.85
CA MET A 278 -11.18 4.73 2.25
C MET A 278 -12.61 4.20 2.34
N SER A 279 -12.70 2.87 2.44
CA SER A 279 -13.94 2.12 2.36
C SER A 279 -14.04 1.09 3.51
N PRO A 280 -14.64 1.47 4.65
CA PRO A 280 -14.80 0.64 5.82
C PRO A 280 -15.77 -0.53 5.60
N ASN A 281 -15.36 -1.77 5.88
CA ASN A 281 -16.29 -2.89 6.16
C ASN A 281 -17.04 -2.60 7.49
N PRO A 282 -18.19 -3.24 7.84
CA PRO A 282 -19.08 -2.83 8.94
C PRO A 282 -18.36 -2.23 10.16
N GLY A 283 -18.89 -1.14 10.73
CA GLY A 283 -18.47 -0.47 11.97
C GLY A 283 -17.90 0.95 11.83
N MET A 284 -17.46 1.53 12.96
CA MET A 284 -17.12 2.96 13.14
C MET A 284 -15.63 3.22 12.97
N ARG A 285 -15.25 4.33 12.31
CA ARG A 285 -13.83 4.63 12.04
C ARG A 285 -13.48 6.09 12.26
N ALA A 286 -12.42 6.35 13.02
CA ALA A 286 -11.95 7.70 13.26
C ALA A 286 -10.44 7.89 13.34
N GLY A 287 -10.03 9.14 13.09
CA GLY A 287 -8.68 9.63 13.37
C GLY A 287 -7.64 9.36 12.29
N ASN A 288 -8.02 8.84 11.11
CA ASN A 288 -7.07 8.61 10.03
C ASN A 288 -6.62 9.93 9.40
N LYS A 289 -5.38 9.94 8.88
CA LYS A 289 -4.79 11.09 8.21
C LYS A 289 -4.36 10.71 6.80
N PHE A 290 -4.84 11.45 5.81
CA PHE A 290 -4.46 11.37 4.41
C PHE A 290 -3.77 12.67 4.04
N LEU A 291 -2.44 12.65 3.94
CA LEU A 291 -1.61 13.85 3.89
C LEU A 291 -0.74 13.88 2.63
N GLY A 292 -0.95 14.85 1.74
CA GLY A 292 -0.12 14.98 0.53
C GLY A 292 -0.29 13.85 -0.48
N ASN A 293 -1.38 13.09 -0.43
CA ASN A 293 -1.62 11.96 -1.34
C ASN A 293 -2.06 12.45 -2.73
N ILE A 294 -1.60 11.74 -3.76
CA ILE A 294 -1.75 12.09 -5.17
C ILE A 294 -2.45 10.93 -5.90
N SER A 295 -3.52 11.25 -6.64
CA SER A 295 -4.19 10.31 -7.54
C SER A 295 -4.28 10.90 -8.94
N LEU A 296 -3.64 10.23 -9.90
CA LEU A 296 -3.55 10.70 -11.28
C LEU A 296 -4.03 9.61 -12.25
N GLY A 297 -5.00 9.93 -13.08
CA GLY A 297 -5.35 9.06 -14.21
C GLY A 297 -6.11 7.78 -13.85
N THR A 298 -6.80 7.69 -12.71
CA THR A 298 -7.59 6.50 -12.36
C THR A 298 -8.57 6.16 -13.48
N GLY A 299 -8.59 4.90 -13.91
CA GLY A 299 -9.40 4.41 -15.03
C GLY A 299 -8.93 4.86 -16.41
N MET A 300 -7.76 5.50 -16.48
CA MET A 300 -7.20 6.09 -17.68
C MET A 300 -5.83 5.51 -17.98
N ARG A 301 -5.51 5.41 -19.26
CA ARG A 301 -4.20 5.00 -19.73
C ARG A 301 -3.35 6.24 -19.96
N TRP A 302 -2.14 6.23 -19.42
CA TRP A 302 -1.14 7.26 -19.71
C TRP A 302 -0.55 7.03 -21.11
N GLU A 303 -0.49 8.08 -21.94
CA GLU A 303 0.06 8.02 -23.29
C GLU A 303 1.44 8.70 -23.35
N PRO A 304 2.53 7.94 -23.22
CA PRO A 304 3.89 8.48 -23.11
C PRO A 304 4.46 8.99 -24.43
N THR A 305 3.87 8.59 -25.56
CA THR A 305 4.30 9.01 -26.90
C THR A 305 3.68 10.33 -27.32
N ASP A 306 2.76 10.86 -26.50
CA ASP A 306 2.14 12.14 -26.79
C ASP A 306 3.09 13.31 -26.46
N PRO A 307 3.13 14.36 -27.29
CA PRO A 307 3.87 15.59 -26.97
C PRO A 307 3.43 16.25 -25.67
N ASP A 308 2.18 16.02 -25.24
CA ASP A 308 1.72 16.38 -23.90
C ASP A 308 2.09 15.27 -22.89
N PRO A 309 3.10 15.51 -22.01
CA PRO A 309 3.57 14.50 -21.06
C PRO A 309 2.52 14.14 -20.00
N VAL A 310 1.42 14.90 -19.92
CA VAL A 310 0.32 14.68 -18.97
C VAL A 310 -0.90 14.06 -19.61
N LYS A 311 -0.80 13.56 -20.85
CA LYS A 311 -1.94 12.99 -21.55
C LYS A 311 -2.37 11.65 -20.96
N PHE A 312 -3.63 11.62 -20.55
CA PHE A 312 -4.37 10.42 -20.19
C PHE A 312 -5.52 10.23 -21.17
N VAL A 313 -5.69 9.01 -21.67
CA VAL A 313 -6.79 8.64 -22.56
C VAL A 313 -7.66 7.57 -21.92
N PRO A 314 -8.97 7.53 -22.23
CA PRO A 314 -9.85 6.50 -21.70
C PRO A 314 -9.27 5.12 -22.01
N ALA A 315 -9.08 4.31 -20.97
CA ALA A 315 -8.60 2.97 -21.18
C ALA A 315 -9.70 2.09 -21.80
N PRO A 316 -9.35 1.06 -22.59
CA PRO A 316 -10.30 0.09 -23.14
C PRO A 316 -10.80 -0.88 -22.06
N ILE A 317 -10.92 -0.43 -20.81
CA ILE A 317 -11.55 -1.21 -19.76
C ILE A 317 -13.05 -1.20 -20.03
N THR A 318 -13.56 -2.34 -20.49
CA THR A 318 -14.98 -2.53 -20.73
C THR A 318 -15.63 -3.09 -19.48
N MET A 319 -16.69 -2.43 -19.03
CA MET A 319 -17.49 -2.92 -17.92
C MET A 319 -18.95 -2.91 -18.36
N THR A 320 -19.58 -4.08 -18.26
CA THR A 320 -21.02 -4.26 -18.49
C THR A 320 -21.63 -4.92 -17.26
N PRO A 321 -22.95 -4.92 -17.09
CA PRO A 321 -23.58 -5.70 -16.02
C PRO A 321 -23.05 -7.14 -16.03
N CYS A 322 -22.61 -7.62 -14.87
CA CYS A 322 -21.97 -8.93 -14.68
C CYS A 322 -20.69 -9.22 -15.49
N SER A 323 -19.99 -8.24 -16.08
CA SER A 323 -18.73 -8.51 -16.80
C SER A 323 -17.70 -7.37 -16.72
N TYR A 324 -16.43 -7.75 -16.63
CA TYR A 324 -15.25 -6.89 -16.60
C TYR A 324 -14.26 -7.37 -17.65
N ASN A 325 -13.88 -6.51 -18.60
CA ASN A 325 -12.97 -6.82 -19.70
C ASN A 325 -13.33 -8.10 -20.46
N GLY A 326 -14.62 -8.34 -20.67
CA GLY A 326 -15.12 -9.55 -21.33
C GLY A 326 -15.11 -10.82 -20.46
N VAL A 327 -14.60 -10.75 -19.23
CA VAL A 327 -14.71 -11.82 -18.23
C VAL A 327 -16.06 -11.68 -17.54
N ALA A 328 -16.86 -12.74 -17.58
CA ALA A 328 -18.13 -12.78 -16.85
C ALA A 328 -17.86 -13.02 -15.35
N MET A 329 -18.65 -12.36 -14.50
CA MET A 329 -18.68 -12.67 -13.07
C MET A 329 -19.01 -14.15 -12.87
N PRO A 330 -18.38 -14.84 -11.90
CA PRO A 330 -18.66 -16.25 -11.63
C PRO A 330 -20.15 -16.54 -11.45
N ALA A 331 -20.67 -17.56 -12.13
CA ALA A 331 -22.10 -17.90 -12.14
C ALA A 331 -22.65 -18.23 -10.74
N SER A 332 -21.80 -18.74 -9.83
CA SER A 332 -22.12 -18.97 -8.42
C SER A 332 -22.56 -17.69 -7.67
N CYS A 333 -22.34 -16.52 -8.27
CA CYS A 333 -22.52 -15.22 -7.64
C CYS A 333 -23.22 -14.18 -8.51
N ALA A 334 -23.72 -14.56 -9.69
CA ALA A 334 -24.43 -13.66 -10.57
C ALA A 334 -25.90 -13.51 -10.16
N THR A 335 -26.16 -13.04 -8.94
CA THR A 335 -27.53 -12.58 -8.62
C THR A 335 -27.78 -11.25 -9.32
N GLN A 336 -29.00 -11.05 -9.84
CA GLN A 336 -29.36 -9.82 -10.57
C GLN A 336 -29.08 -8.55 -9.74
N SER A 337 -29.19 -8.60 -8.40
CA SER A 337 -28.91 -7.48 -7.51
C SER A 337 -27.42 -7.15 -7.41
N GLN A 338 -26.54 -8.16 -7.31
CA GLN A 338 -25.10 -7.97 -7.37
C GLN A 338 -24.71 -7.37 -8.72
N CYS A 339 -25.15 -7.99 -9.81
CA CYS A 339 -24.91 -7.51 -11.17
C CYS A 339 -25.33 -6.05 -11.41
N ASN A 340 -26.49 -5.63 -10.86
CA ASN A 340 -27.01 -4.28 -11.00
C ASN A 340 -26.31 -3.26 -10.09
N ALA A 341 -25.83 -3.66 -8.90
CA ALA A 341 -25.09 -2.77 -8.01
C ALA A 341 -23.76 -2.31 -8.64
N PHE A 342 -23.11 -3.17 -9.45
CA PHE A 342 -21.84 -2.86 -10.11
C PHE A 342 -21.94 -1.81 -11.21
N GLY A 343 -22.95 -1.95 -12.10
CA GLY A 343 -23.21 -0.99 -13.17
C GLY A 343 -23.71 0.36 -12.67
N ASN A 344 -23.96 0.47 -11.35
CA ASN A 344 -24.49 1.65 -10.69
C ASN A 344 -23.51 2.25 -9.66
N SER A 345 -22.21 1.94 -9.74
CA SER A 345 -21.20 2.43 -8.80
C SER A 345 -20.70 3.85 -9.06
N THR A 346 -20.99 4.78 -8.15
CA THR A 346 -20.52 6.18 -8.20
C THR A 346 -19.03 6.34 -7.90
N THR A 347 -18.35 5.29 -7.43
CA THR A 347 -16.91 5.31 -7.12
C THR A 347 -16.05 4.98 -8.33
N TYR A 348 -16.65 4.53 -9.43
CA TYR A 348 -15.94 4.04 -10.59
C TYR A 348 -15.05 5.12 -11.23
N ARG A 349 -13.79 4.77 -11.50
CA ARG A 349 -12.71 5.64 -11.99
C ARG A 349 -12.48 6.90 -11.14
N GLY A 350 -12.83 6.83 -9.85
CA GLY A 350 -12.72 7.95 -8.92
C GLY A 350 -11.28 8.16 -8.45
N GLY A 351 -10.83 9.41 -8.42
CA GLY A 351 -9.47 9.73 -7.97
C GLY A 351 -9.26 9.41 -6.49
N MET A 352 -10.03 10.05 -5.62
CA MET A 352 -10.11 9.76 -4.19
C MET A 352 -11.54 9.42 -3.80
N VAL A 353 -11.74 8.30 -3.10
CA VAL A 353 -13.06 7.87 -2.61
C VAL A 353 -13.05 7.84 -1.09
N VAL A 354 -14.10 8.41 -0.52
CA VAL A 354 -14.38 8.44 0.92
C VAL A 354 -15.80 7.95 1.10
N GLY A 355 -15.97 6.67 1.41
CA GLY A 355 -17.29 6.03 1.46
C GLY A 355 -17.45 5.11 2.65
N ALA A 356 -18.65 4.57 2.84
CA ALA A 356 -18.93 3.55 3.85
C ALA A 356 -19.74 2.42 3.22
N LEU A 357 -19.28 1.17 3.29
CA LEU A 357 -19.88 0.05 2.56
C LEU A 357 -21.33 -0.30 2.96
N SER A 358 -21.85 0.11 4.12
CA SER A 358 -23.26 -0.11 4.48
C SER A 358 -23.72 0.81 5.62
N SER A 359 -25.03 1.00 5.78
CA SER A 359 -25.58 1.61 7.00
C SER A 359 -25.67 0.56 8.12
N PRO A 360 -25.41 0.89 9.41
CA PRO A 360 -25.07 2.18 10.01
C PRO A 360 -23.55 2.35 10.21
N GLN A 361 -22.79 2.64 9.15
CA GLN A 361 -21.37 2.92 9.27
C GLN A 361 -21.11 4.43 9.35
N ILE A 362 -20.16 4.82 10.23
CA ILE A 362 -19.79 6.23 10.43
C ILE A 362 -18.28 6.41 10.23
N LEU A 363 -17.91 7.22 9.24
CA LEU A 363 -16.60 7.82 9.09
C LEU A 363 -16.55 9.12 9.91
N LYS A 364 -15.77 9.16 10.99
CA LYS A 364 -15.67 10.36 11.84
C LYS A 364 -14.24 10.86 12.01
N ASN A 365 -14.05 12.16 12.26
CA ASN A 365 -12.77 12.73 12.71
C ASN A 365 -11.54 12.43 11.81
N ASN A 366 -11.71 12.19 10.51
CA ASN A 366 -10.59 11.97 9.59
C ASN A 366 -10.08 13.30 9.03
N LEU A 367 -8.78 13.37 8.73
CA LEU A 367 -8.15 14.53 8.10
C LEU A 367 -7.66 14.17 6.70
N PHE A 368 -8.10 14.94 5.72
CA PHE A 368 -7.59 14.96 4.36
C PHE A 368 -6.91 16.29 4.13
N GLN A 369 -5.61 16.28 3.88
CA GLN A 369 -4.82 17.48 3.73
C GLN A 369 -3.85 17.36 2.56
N ASP A 370 -3.69 18.42 1.77
CA ASP A 370 -2.81 18.45 0.59
C ASP A 370 -3.13 17.34 -0.42
N THR A 371 -4.42 17.00 -0.57
CA THR A 371 -4.89 15.99 -1.51
C THR A 371 -4.85 16.52 -2.95
N PHE A 372 -4.19 15.81 -3.85
CA PHE A 372 -4.16 16.15 -5.27
C PHE A 372 -4.81 15.05 -6.11
N SER A 373 -5.80 15.41 -6.92
CA SER A 373 -6.55 14.46 -7.75
C SER A 373 -6.81 15.05 -9.14
N ALA A 374 -6.25 14.43 -10.19
CA ALA A 374 -6.39 14.96 -11.53
C ALA A 374 -6.40 13.90 -12.63
N TYR A 375 -6.97 14.25 -13.78
CA TYR A 375 -6.99 13.42 -14.98
C TYR A 375 -7.71 12.08 -14.82
N ASN A 376 -8.54 11.91 -13.80
CA ASN A 376 -9.26 10.67 -13.55
C ASN A 376 -10.44 10.52 -14.54
N GLY A 377 -10.82 9.28 -14.80
CA GLY A 377 -11.92 8.95 -15.71
C GLY A 377 -13.29 9.35 -15.17
N SER A 378 -13.40 9.62 -13.86
CA SER A 378 -14.58 10.12 -13.15
C SER A 378 -14.17 11.26 -12.20
N LEU A 379 -14.93 11.51 -11.13
CA LEU A 379 -14.71 12.60 -10.17
C LEU A 379 -13.34 12.51 -9.47
N GLY A 380 -12.77 13.68 -9.18
CA GLY A 380 -11.55 13.79 -8.39
C GLY A 380 -11.74 13.40 -6.92
N LEU A 381 -12.93 13.64 -6.38
CA LEU A 381 -13.40 13.21 -5.07
C LEU A 381 -14.79 12.60 -5.22
N VAL A 382 -14.98 11.44 -4.59
CA VAL A 382 -16.30 10.84 -4.37
C VAL A 382 -16.49 10.68 -2.87
N ALA A 383 -17.47 11.37 -2.28
CA ALA A 383 -17.74 11.29 -0.84
C ALA A 383 -19.14 10.74 -0.52
N GLY A 384 -19.24 9.92 0.53
CA GLY A 384 -20.50 9.30 0.96
C GLY A 384 -21.01 8.24 -0.01
N ALA A 385 -20.10 7.56 -0.71
CA ALA A 385 -20.44 6.35 -1.42
C ALA A 385 -20.99 5.32 -0.43
N TRP A 386 -22.17 4.76 -0.73
CA TRP A 386 -22.73 3.55 -0.10
C TRP A 386 -23.25 3.63 1.36
N GLY A 387 -23.28 4.80 2.01
CA GLY A 387 -23.80 4.97 3.39
C GLY A 387 -23.69 6.39 3.97
N THR A 388 -24.47 6.70 5.01
CA THR A 388 -24.89 8.07 5.41
C THR A 388 -24.27 8.69 6.67
N GLY A 389 -23.19 8.13 7.24
CA GLY A 389 -22.56 8.71 8.44
C GLY A 389 -21.19 9.33 8.20
N THR A 390 -21.07 10.59 7.79
CA THR A 390 -19.79 11.31 7.86
C THR A 390 -19.90 12.40 8.92
N THR A 391 -19.10 12.33 9.98
CA THR A 391 -19.16 13.30 11.09
C THR A 391 -17.78 13.89 11.36
N ASN A 392 -17.63 15.20 11.31
CA ASN A 392 -16.37 15.86 11.69
C ASN A 392 -15.12 15.45 10.85
N ASN A 393 -15.32 15.00 9.61
CA ASN A 393 -14.21 14.86 8.66
C ASN A 393 -13.81 16.25 8.13
N ARG A 394 -12.52 16.44 7.83
CA ARG A 394 -11.98 17.73 7.38
C ARG A 394 -11.19 17.56 6.08
N LEU A 395 -11.42 18.46 5.13
CA LEU A 395 -10.70 18.55 3.87
C LEU A 395 -10.03 19.93 3.77
N ILE A 396 -8.70 19.95 3.72
CA ILE A 396 -7.90 21.18 3.78
C ILE A 396 -6.86 21.13 2.66
N ASN A 397 -6.69 22.22 1.90
CA ASN A 397 -5.71 22.29 0.80
C ASN A 397 -5.89 21.13 -0.19
N ALA A 398 -6.94 21.12 -1.01
CA ALA A 398 -7.10 20.05 -2.01
C ALA A 398 -7.25 20.60 -3.42
N THR A 399 -6.66 19.90 -4.38
CA THR A 399 -6.73 20.22 -5.81
C THR A 399 -7.45 19.11 -6.55
N MET A 400 -8.53 19.45 -7.25
CA MET A 400 -9.33 18.55 -8.09
C MET A 400 -9.50 19.18 -9.47
N VAL A 401 -8.77 18.70 -10.47
CA VAL A 401 -8.68 19.38 -11.78
C VAL A 401 -8.66 18.37 -12.92
N ASN A 402 -9.26 18.73 -14.07
CA ASN A 402 -9.25 17.92 -15.29
C ASN A 402 -9.75 16.48 -15.06
N ASN A 403 -10.74 16.29 -14.19
CA ASN A 403 -11.34 14.99 -13.94
C ASN A 403 -12.54 14.76 -14.90
N ASP A 404 -13.11 13.56 -14.86
CA ASP A 404 -14.19 13.12 -15.77
C ASP A 404 -13.79 13.11 -17.25
N ILE A 405 -12.57 12.65 -17.55
CA ILE A 405 -12.02 12.64 -18.92
C ILE A 405 -12.68 11.55 -19.80
N GLY A 406 -13.18 10.48 -19.18
CA GLY A 406 -13.59 9.27 -19.88
C GLY A 406 -15.02 8.89 -19.58
N ALA A 407 -15.95 9.86 -19.65
CA ALA A 407 -17.38 9.75 -19.38
C ALA A 407 -18.09 8.59 -20.09
N ALA A 408 -17.79 7.36 -19.65
CA ALA A 408 -18.77 6.29 -19.63
C ALA A 408 -19.92 6.78 -18.74
N PRO A 409 -21.19 6.44 -19.06
CA PRO A 409 -22.31 6.89 -18.26
C PRO A 409 -22.02 6.59 -16.80
N LEU A 410 -22.04 7.65 -15.99
CA LEU A 410 -22.21 7.48 -14.55
C LEU A 410 -23.43 6.55 -14.35
N PRO A 411 -23.44 5.77 -13.26
CA PRO A 411 -24.54 4.93 -12.82
C PRO A 411 -25.94 5.34 -13.31
N VAL A 412 -26.76 4.39 -13.76
CA VAL A 412 -28.15 4.60 -14.19
C VAL A 412 -28.91 5.49 -13.20
N GLY A 413 -29.15 6.74 -13.58
CA GLY A 413 -29.84 7.76 -12.77
C GLY A 413 -29.02 9.02 -12.49
N VAL A 414 -27.70 9.02 -12.71
CA VAL A 414 -26.86 10.22 -12.72
C VAL A 414 -26.42 10.50 -14.16
N PRO A 415 -26.88 11.59 -14.80
CA PRO A 415 -26.44 11.92 -16.16
C PRO A 415 -24.91 11.99 -16.24
N ALA A 416 -24.32 11.44 -17.31
CA ALA A 416 -22.91 11.64 -17.61
C ALA A 416 -22.57 13.14 -17.57
N GLY A 417 -21.50 13.53 -16.87
CA GLY A 417 -21.13 14.93 -16.65
C GLY A 417 -21.87 15.65 -15.52
N THR A 418 -22.59 14.94 -14.65
CA THR A 418 -23.14 15.54 -13.42
C THR A 418 -22.04 15.68 -12.37
N ASP A 419 -21.60 16.91 -12.12
CA ASP A 419 -20.66 17.21 -11.04
C ASP A 419 -21.35 17.12 -9.66
N THR A 420 -21.05 16.08 -8.88
CA THR A 420 -21.54 15.94 -7.49
C THR A 420 -20.56 16.47 -6.45
N THR A 421 -19.44 17.11 -6.87
CA THR A 421 -18.36 17.53 -5.96
C THR A 421 -18.90 18.40 -4.83
N LEU A 422 -19.81 19.35 -5.09
CA LEU A 422 -20.39 20.20 -4.04
C LEU A 422 -21.20 19.40 -3.00
N ALA A 423 -21.99 18.42 -3.43
CA ALA A 423 -22.71 17.54 -2.51
C ALA A 423 -21.76 16.68 -1.67
N ASP A 424 -20.65 16.26 -2.28
CA ASP A 424 -19.59 15.50 -1.62
C ASP A 424 -18.82 16.35 -0.60
N LEU A 425 -18.58 17.63 -0.89
CA LEU A 425 -17.98 18.58 0.05
C LEU A 425 -18.85 18.83 1.30
N ASN A 426 -20.18 18.83 1.16
CA ASN A 426 -21.10 19.00 2.30
C ASN A 426 -21.03 17.84 3.33
N ARG A 427 -20.34 16.74 3.00
CA ARG A 427 -20.08 15.62 3.92
C ARG A 427 -18.87 15.86 4.84
N PHE A 428 -18.13 16.95 4.62
CA PHE A 428 -17.04 17.39 5.47
C PHE A 428 -17.50 18.53 6.37
N SER A 429 -17.10 18.47 7.64
CA SER A 429 -17.36 19.53 8.63
C SER A 429 -16.53 20.79 8.42
N LEU A 430 -15.39 20.66 7.73
CA LEU A 430 -14.51 21.74 7.37
C LEU A 430 -13.98 21.49 5.96
N VAL A 431 -14.14 22.48 5.11
CA VAL A 431 -13.60 22.53 3.75
C VAL A 431 -12.85 23.84 3.60
N GLN A 432 -11.55 23.79 3.33
CA GLN A 432 -10.70 24.99 3.27
C GLN A 432 -9.67 24.91 2.13
N ASN A 433 -9.43 26.05 1.48
CA ASN A 433 -8.37 26.26 0.50
C ASN A 433 -8.39 25.23 -0.66
N LEU A 434 -9.56 25.10 -1.30
CA LEU A 434 -9.71 24.18 -2.43
C LEU A 434 -9.35 24.85 -3.75
N ARG A 435 -8.77 24.09 -4.66
CA ARG A 435 -8.64 24.42 -6.08
C ARG A 435 -9.42 23.40 -6.89
N ILE A 436 -10.65 23.74 -7.27
CA ILE A 436 -11.50 22.89 -8.12
C ILE A 436 -11.52 23.51 -9.51
N GLY A 437 -11.02 22.76 -10.50
CA GLY A 437 -10.97 23.17 -11.89
C GLY A 437 -12.06 22.52 -12.73
N LYS A 438 -12.14 22.94 -14.00
CA LYS A 438 -13.12 22.45 -14.99
C LYS A 438 -13.08 20.94 -15.13
N MET A 439 -14.26 20.31 -15.01
CA MET A 439 -14.51 18.93 -15.44
C MET A 439 -14.60 18.92 -16.98
N LEU A 440 -14.07 17.90 -17.65
CA LEU A 440 -13.96 17.95 -19.12
C LEU A 440 -15.32 17.95 -19.85
N THR A 441 -16.39 17.47 -19.23
CA THR A 441 -17.73 17.33 -19.83
C THR A 441 -18.75 18.41 -19.45
N GLY A 442 -18.52 19.28 -18.45
CA GLY A 442 -19.55 20.19 -17.93
C GLY A 442 -19.13 20.93 -16.64
N GLU A 443 -19.93 21.87 -16.14
CA GLU A 443 -19.46 22.94 -15.24
C GLU A 443 -18.78 22.48 -13.93
N SER A 444 -17.59 23.03 -13.69
CA SER A 444 -16.99 23.13 -12.35
C SER A 444 -17.45 24.42 -11.68
N ASN A 445 -17.85 24.36 -10.41
CA ASN A 445 -17.87 25.53 -9.55
C ASN A 445 -16.42 25.87 -9.17
N PRO A 446 -15.79 26.95 -9.70
CA PRO A 446 -14.43 27.27 -9.35
C PRO A 446 -14.42 27.72 -7.89
N ALA A 447 -14.14 26.81 -6.96
CA ALA A 447 -13.77 27.20 -5.61
C ALA A 447 -12.39 27.87 -5.69
N PRO A 448 -12.27 29.18 -5.38
CA PRO A 448 -11.00 29.86 -5.42
C PRO A 448 -10.18 29.47 -4.18
N GLY A 449 -8.96 29.01 -4.40
CA GLY A 449 -8.00 28.65 -3.36
C GLY A 449 -6.68 28.21 -3.98
N ASN A 450 -5.61 28.23 -3.19
CA ASN A 450 -4.28 27.78 -3.62
C ASN A 450 -4.25 26.27 -3.89
N GLY A 451 -5.19 25.50 -3.32
CA GLY A 451 -5.27 24.05 -3.46
C GLY A 451 -4.24 23.32 -2.61
N ALA A 452 -3.94 22.08 -2.99
CA ALA A 452 -2.94 21.24 -2.34
C ALA A 452 -1.53 21.80 -2.47
N THR A 453 -0.70 21.66 -1.44
CA THR A 453 0.74 21.95 -1.50
C THR A 453 1.55 20.69 -1.21
N VAL A 454 2.09 20.07 -2.24
CA VAL A 454 2.76 18.76 -2.18
C VAL A 454 4.26 18.92 -2.50
N GLN A 455 4.92 19.80 -1.74
CA GLN A 455 6.34 20.14 -1.94
C GLN A 455 7.28 19.45 -0.95
N TYR A 456 6.82 19.23 0.27
CA TYR A 456 7.62 18.66 1.36
C TYR A 456 7.05 17.35 1.87
N ARG A 457 7.90 16.58 2.54
CA ARG A 457 7.54 15.27 3.08
C ARG A 457 6.71 15.43 4.35
N TYR A 458 5.61 14.71 4.40
CA TYR A 458 4.97 14.31 5.64
C TYR A 458 5.73 13.11 6.22
N VAL A 459 5.97 13.14 7.53
CA VAL A 459 6.56 12.06 8.30
C VAL A 459 5.78 11.95 9.61
N ASP A 460 5.15 10.80 9.81
CA ASP A 460 4.38 10.44 11.00
C ASP A 460 3.25 11.44 11.27
N GLY A 461 2.64 11.93 10.20
CA GLY A 461 1.53 12.87 10.27
C GLY A 461 1.93 14.34 10.43
N VAL A 462 3.23 14.66 10.31
CA VAL A 462 3.78 16.02 10.46
C VAL A 462 4.45 16.45 9.16
N LEU A 463 4.10 17.64 8.66
CA LEU A 463 4.79 18.23 7.52
C LEU A 463 6.20 18.67 7.93
N THR A 464 7.20 18.19 7.21
CA THR A 464 8.61 18.52 7.46
C THR A 464 9.09 19.61 6.51
N ASN A 465 10.34 20.06 6.67
CA ASN A 465 11.04 20.91 5.70
C ASN A 465 11.85 20.10 4.67
N GLN A 466 11.77 18.77 4.69
CA GLN A 466 12.48 17.91 3.76
C GLN A 466 11.76 17.91 2.41
N PRO A 467 12.44 18.23 1.28
CA PRO A 467 11.80 18.21 -0.03
C PRO A 467 11.26 16.81 -0.38
N LEU A 468 10.04 16.76 -0.91
CA LEU A 468 9.48 15.53 -1.46
C LEU A 468 10.12 15.17 -2.81
N TRP A 469 10.55 16.20 -3.55
CA TRP A 469 11.08 16.09 -4.91
C TRP A 469 12.59 16.39 -4.95
N PRO A 470 13.39 15.69 -5.76
CA PRO A 470 13.02 14.53 -6.59
C PRO A 470 12.53 13.34 -5.76
N TRP A 471 11.68 12.51 -6.36
CA TRP A 471 11.03 11.39 -5.68
C TRP A 471 12.07 10.40 -5.12
N PRO A 472 11.97 9.93 -3.86
CA PRO A 472 13.00 9.08 -3.27
C PRO A 472 13.28 7.78 -4.02
N MET A 473 12.24 7.16 -4.59
CA MET A 473 12.34 5.90 -5.36
C MET A 473 12.48 6.11 -6.88
N GLU A 474 12.81 7.32 -7.33
CA GLU A 474 12.86 7.70 -8.75
C GLU A 474 13.71 6.75 -9.61
N GLU A 475 14.97 6.51 -9.21
CA GLU A 475 15.89 5.64 -9.96
C GLU A 475 15.46 4.18 -9.93
N ARG A 476 14.89 3.76 -8.80
CA ARG A 476 14.43 2.39 -8.61
C ARG A 476 13.25 2.09 -9.54
N ILE A 477 12.24 2.97 -9.52
CA ILE A 477 11.05 2.86 -10.37
C ILE A 477 11.46 2.89 -11.83
N ARG A 478 12.28 3.84 -12.27
CA ARG A 478 12.71 3.92 -13.68
C ARG A 478 13.36 2.63 -14.17
N ARG A 479 14.28 2.08 -13.37
CA ARG A 479 14.96 0.83 -13.72
C ARG A 479 13.99 -0.35 -13.79
N GLU A 480 13.12 -0.51 -12.80
CA GLU A 480 12.21 -1.65 -12.73
C GLU A 480 11.09 -1.57 -13.77
N PHE A 481 10.62 -0.36 -14.08
CA PHE A 481 9.58 -0.13 -15.09
C PHE A 481 10.12 -0.23 -16.52
N ALA A 482 11.44 -0.11 -16.71
CA ALA A 482 12.11 -0.42 -17.96
C ALA A 482 12.39 -1.93 -18.12
N ASP A 483 12.21 -2.74 -17.08
CA ASP A 483 12.43 -4.19 -17.11
C ASP A 483 11.11 -4.93 -17.42
N PRO A 484 10.93 -5.46 -18.64
CA PRO A 484 9.71 -6.15 -19.03
C PRO A 484 9.48 -7.46 -18.25
N THR A 485 10.50 -7.99 -17.56
CA THR A 485 10.36 -9.18 -16.72
C THR A 485 9.76 -8.89 -15.34
N LEU A 486 9.62 -7.60 -15.00
CA LEU A 486 9.00 -7.11 -13.77
C LEU A 486 7.65 -6.47 -14.06
N PHE A 487 7.61 -5.54 -15.02
CA PHE A 487 6.41 -4.75 -15.30
C PHE A 487 6.15 -4.70 -16.82
N GLN A 488 5.13 -5.42 -17.28
CA GLN A 488 4.75 -5.51 -18.69
C GLN A 488 3.28 -5.13 -18.85
N VAL A 489 2.97 -4.11 -19.65
CA VAL A 489 1.58 -3.71 -19.92
C VAL A 489 1.04 -4.55 -21.07
N ASP A 490 -0.03 -5.32 -20.85
CA ASP A 490 -0.71 -6.02 -21.93
C ASP A 490 -1.21 -5.03 -22.99
N GLY A 491 -0.91 -5.31 -24.26
CA GLY A 491 -1.34 -4.49 -25.40
C GLY A 491 -0.51 -3.23 -25.69
N ILE A 492 0.57 -2.98 -24.94
CA ILE A 492 1.56 -1.95 -25.30
C ILE A 492 2.96 -2.49 -25.00
N GLN A 493 3.72 -2.77 -26.06
CA GLN A 493 5.12 -3.21 -25.90
C GLN A 493 5.88 -2.24 -24.97
N GLY A 494 6.75 -2.77 -24.10
CA GLY A 494 7.38 -2.12 -22.93
C GLY A 494 8.16 -0.80 -23.13
N HIS A 495 8.04 -0.16 -24.29
CA HIS A 495 8.56 1.17 -24.59
C HIS A 495 7.85 2.32 -23.85
N VAL A 496 6.67 2.11 -23.28
CA VAL A 496 5.88 3.18 -22.63
C VAL A 496 6.50 3.67 -21.33
N TRP A 497 7.00 2.74 -20.51
CA TRP A 497 7.46 3.05 -19.16
C TRP A 497 8.97 3.17 -19.03
N SER A 498 9.74 2.78 -20.06
CA SER A 498 11.21 2.91 -20.06
C SER A 498 11.69 4.35 -19.94
N ASN A 499 10.87 5.33 -20.33
CA ASN A 499 11.12 6.76 -20.19
C ASN A 499 10.34 7.42 -19.04
N PHE A 500 9.59 6.64 -18.26
CA PHE A 500 8.80 7.19 -17.16
C PHE A 500 9.70 7.71 -16.04
N SER A 501 9.31 8.86 -15.50
CA SER A 501 9.97 9.49 -14.36
C SER A 501 8.88 9.97 -13.42
N VAL A 502 8.84 9.47 -12.19
CA VAL A 502 7.85 9.92 -11.20
C VAL A 502 8.00 11.43 -11.00
N THR A 503 9.22 11.90 -10.86
CA THR A 503 9.55 13.30 -10.66
C THR A 503 9.08 14.14 -11.85
N ASN A 504 9.46 13.81 -13.08
CA ASN A 504 9.08 14.67 -14.21
C ASN A 504 7.59 14.54 -14.58
N SER A 505 7.04 13.32 -14.56
CA SER A 505 5.64 13.06 -14.94
C SER A 505 4.67 13.54 -13.86
N VAL A 506 4.90 13.22 -12.58
CA VAL A 506 3.97 13.58 -11.48
C VAL A 506 4.22 15.00 -10.99
N CYS A 507 5.46 15.37 -10.66
CA CYS A 507 5.75 16.72 -10.20
C CYS A 507 5.45 17.76 -11.28
N GLY A 508 5.70 17.45 -12.56
CA GLY A 508 5.32 18.30 -13.68
C GLY A 508 3.82 18.62 -13.69
N ILE A 509 2.97 17.60 -13.49
CA ILE A 509 1.51 17.78 -13.35
C ILE A 509 1.18 18.68 -12.15
N LEU A 510 1.78 18.40 -10.99
CA LEU A 510 1.55 19.21 -9.79
C LEU A 510 1.92 20.68 -10.02
N ALA A 511 3.05 20.94 -10.69
CA ALA A 511 3.52 22.29 -10.99
C ALA A 511 2.60 23.06 -11.94
N GLN A 512 2.07 22.41 -12.98
CA GLN A 512 1.08 23.00 -13.89
C GLN A 512 -0.17 23.50 -13.13
N HIS A 513 -0.51 22.83 -12.03
CA HIS A 513 -1.67 23.14 -11.19
C HIS A 513 -1.27 23.83 -9.87
N GLY A 514 -0.08 24.41 -9.80
CA GLY A 514 0.40 25.21 -8.66
C GLY A 514 0.56 24.47 -7.35
N ALA A 515 0.53 23.13 -7.37
CA ALA A 515 0.57 22.31 -6.16
C ALA A 515 2.00 21.95 -5.71
N ALA A 516 3.00 22.13 -6.56
CA ALA A 516 4.40 21.96 -6.22
C ALA A 516 5.26 22.93 -7.04
N ASN A 517 6.38 23.37 -6.49
CA ASN A 517 7.42 24.03 -7.27
C ASN A 517 8.49 23.00 -7.61
N CYS A 518 8.38 22.46 -8.81
CA CYS A 518 9.33 21.50 -9.34
C CYS A 518 10.26 22.27 -10.27
N ALA A 519 11.54 22.33 -9.96
CA ALA A 519 12.53 22.68 -10.96
C ALA A 519 12.41 21.61 -12.05
N MET A 520 11.67 21.94 -13.11
CA MET A 520 11.52 21.11 -14.29
C MET A 520 12.94 20.85 -14.77
N THR A 521 13.50 19.67 -14.49
CA THR A 521 14.69 19.15 -15.18
C THR A 521 14.33 18.77 -16.62
N TYR A 522 13.52 19.60 -17.28
CA TYR A 522 13.49 19.67 -18.72
C TYR A 522 14.87 20.19 -19.09
N TRP A 523 15.71 19.31 -19.65
CA TRP A 523 16.76 19.64 -20.65
C TRP A 523 17.74 18.51 -21.00
N LYS A 524 17.54 17.24 -20.58
CA LYS A 524 18.43 16.15 -21.04
C LYS A 524 17.85 15.17 -22.08
N ILE A 525 16.58 15.29 -22.48
CA ILE A 525 15.96 14.31 -23.41
C ILE A 525 15.75 14.87 -24.84
N LEU A 526 15.84 16.20 -25.07
CA LEU A 526 15.65 16.79 -26.41
C LEU A 526 16.93 17.04 -27.24
N LEU A 527 18.11 16.65 -26.74
CA LEU A 527 19.40 16.97 -27.40
C LEU A 527 20.09 15.84 -28.20
N PRO A 528 19.35 14.90 -28.83
CA PRO A 528 19.86 14.25 -30.05
C PRO A 528 19.08 14.58 -31.32
N LEU A 529 17.98 15.36 -31.28
CA LEU A 529 17.11 15.58 -32.46
C LEU A 529 17.23 16.96 -33.12
N ILE A 530 18.17 17.82 -32.68
CA ILE A 530 18.44 19.12 -33.32
C ILE A 530 19.90 19.22 -33.86
N LEU A 531 20.69 18.15 -33.77
CA LEU A 531 22.06 18.13 -34.34
C LEU A 531 22.39 16.83 -35.11
N ARG A 532 21.43 16.31 -35.89
CA ARG A 532 21.74 15.41 -37.01
C ARG A 532 20.88 15.75 -38.23
#